data_AF-A0A2A4MU65-F1
#
_entry.id   AF-A0A2A4MU65-F1
#
_cell.length_a   1.000
_cell.length_b   1.000
_cell.length_c   1.000
_cell.angle_alpha   90.00
_cell.angle_beta   90.00
_cell.angle_gamma   90.00
#
_symmetry.space_group_name_H-M   'P 1'
#
loop_
_entity.id
_entity.type
_entity.pdbx_description
1 polymer ?
#
loop_
_entity_poly.entity_id
_entity_poly.type
_entity_poly.pdbx_seq_one_letter_code
_entity_poly.pdbx_strand_id
1 'polypeptide(L)' 'MSIFMQIDGIQGDVSDQNHKNWIDVLELDWRVAR' A
#
# COMPACT_ATOMS: atom_id res chain seq x y z
N MET A 1 10.78 -6.85 3.89
CA MET A 1 9.73 -7.13 2.90
C MET A 1 8.87 -5.88 2.86
N SER A 2 8.76 -5.23 1.71
CA SER A 2 8.00 -3.98 1.59
C SER A 2 6.62 -4.30 1.01
N ILE A 3 5.57 -3.72 1.58
CA ILE A 3 4.20 -3.87 1.12
C ILE A 3 3.75 -2.49 0.65
N PHE A 4 3.18 -2.42 -0.55
CA PHE A 4 2.62 -1.19 -1.10
C PHE A 4 1.14 -1.40 -1.39
N MET A 5 0.32 -0.41 -1.09
CA MET A 5 -1.12 -0.45 -1.32
C MET A 5 -1.54 0.66 -2.28
N GLN A 6 -2.26 0.30 -3.34
CA GLN A 6 -2.93 1.24 -4.22
C GLN A 6 -4.41 1.25 -3.89
N ILE A 7 -4.97 2.43 -3.66
CA ILE A 7 -6.41 2.64 -3.50
C ILE A 7 -6.84 3.64 -4.58
N ASP A 8 -7.81 3.26 -5.40
CA ASP A 8 -8.27 4.12 -6.49
C ASP A 8 -8.76 5.48 -5.97
N GLY A 9 -8.19 6.54 -6.51
CA GLY A 9 -8.49 7.93 -6.13
C GLY A 9 -7.68 8.46 -4.94
N ILE A 10 -6.86 7.64 -4.27
CA ILE A 10 -5.94 8.09 -3.23
C ILE A 10 -4.51 8.04 -3.77
N GLN A 11 -3.82 9.18 -3.72
CA GLN A 11 -2.39 9.24 -4.02
C GLN A 11 -1.60 9.12 -2.73
N GLY A 12 -0.73 8.12 -2.67
CA GLY A 12 0.26 7.98 -1.61
C GLY A 12 1.61 8.59 -1.98
N ASP A 13 2.56 8.42 -1.07
CA ASP A 13 3.78 9.22 -1.01
C ASP A 13 5.00 8.42 -1.52
N VAL A 14 4.77 7.18 -1.95
CA VAL A 14 5.85 6.29 -2.37
C VAL A 14 6.51 6.84 -3.63
N SER A 15 7.82 7.04 -3.52
CA SER A 15 8.70 7.54 -4.58
C SER A 15 9.46 6.42 -5.31
N ASP A 16 9.23 5.17 -4.94
CA ASP A 16 9.81 4.01 -5.60
C ASP A 16 9.43 3.97 -7.09
N GLN A 17 10.37 3.58 -7.96
CA GLN A 17 10.17 3.67 -9.41
C GLN A 17 9.00 2.83 -9.90
N ASN A 18 8.72 1.71 -9.24
CA ASN A 18 7.68 0.76 -9.64
C ASN A 18 6.33 1.01 -8.95
N HIS A 19 6.29 1.77 -7.85
CA HIS A 19 5.11 1.96 -7.01
C HIS A 19 4.81 3.44 -6.76
N LYS A 20 4.96 4.28 -7.80
CA LYS A 20 4.72 5.72 -7.69
C LYS A 20 3.27 6.00 -7.31
N ASN A 21 3.09 6.91 -6.34
CA ASN A 21 1.80 7.32 -5.80
C ASN A 21 1.05 6.21 -5.03
N TRP A 22 1.74 5.15 -4.63
CA TRP A 22 1.17 4.13 -3.75
C TRP A 22 1.40 4.52 -2.29
N ILE A 23 0.67 3.87 -1.39
CA ILE A 23 0.84 4.02 0.06
C ILE A 23 1.87 2.99 0.53
N ASP A 24 2.85 3.43 1.31
CA ASP A 24 3.81 2.54 1.96
C ASP A 24 3.15 1.89 3.19
N VAL A 25 3.14 0.57 3.25
CA VAL A 25 2.46 -0.17 4.32
C VAL A 25 3.50 -0.71 5.29
N LEU A 26 3.49 -0.15 6.50
CA LEU A 26 4.36 -0.58 7.60
C LEU A 26 3.91 -1.92 8.20
N GLU A 27 2.60 -2.11 8.35
CA GLU A 27 2.00 -3.33 8.91
C GLU A 27 0.58 -3.51 8.34
N LEU A 28 0.18 -4.77 8.09
CA LEU A 28 -1.17 -5.15 7.64
C LEU A 28 -1.69 -6.32 8.49
N ASP A 29 -2.77 -6.08 9.24
CA ASP A 29 -3.56 -7.13 9.89
C ASP A 29 -4.88 -7.30 9.13
N TRP A 30 -5.05 -8.46 8.47
CA TRP A 30 -6.25 -8.78 7.70
C TRP A 30 -6.93 -10.01 8.30
N ARG A 31 -8.09 -9.80 8.93
CA ARG A 31 -8.85 -10.85 9.60
C ARG A 31 -10.06 -11.26 8.79
N VAL A 32 -10.07 -12.51 8.32
CA VAL A 32 -11.23 -13.14 7.68
C VAL A 32 -11.86 -14.13 8.64
N ALA A 33 -13.19 -14.06 8.77
CA ALA A 33 -14.00 -15.04 9.48
C ALA A 33 -15.02 -15.65 8.51
N ARG A 34 -15.48 -16.87 8.82
CA ARG A 34 -16.46 -17.61 8.04
C ARG A 34 -17.88 -17.19 8.37
#